data_AF-A0A1C2HRR8-F1
#
_entry.id   AF-A0A1C2HRR8-F1
#
_cell.length_a   1.000
_cell.length_b   1.000
_cell.length_c   1.000
_cell.angle_alpha   90.00
_cell.angle_beta   90.00
_cell.angle_gamma   90.00
#
_symmetry.space_group_name_H-M   'P 1'
#
loop_
_entity.id
_entity.type
_entity.pdbx_description
1 polymer ?
#
loop_
_entity_poly.entity_id
_entity_poly.type
_entity_poly.pdbx_seq_one_letter_code
_entity_poly.pdbx_strand_id
1 'polypeptide(L)'
;MTAQRFLFLCPDISGPAGGAAVIYDMVTTLRDAGRDAAVVHGHAGGHYPDYPTQVPRFWDDRLLRGRHHHTRRARGHAKLYLAQARNQLRKGDNPKLDLRRTDVIIVPELWLSDALSAYPDQTLCGLVQNPFYLLDAHATAQARGQDLSRQIHTFLSTSDICHDHLDLIGAPTPLKFRVSMHPDKIPFVDTKDALITYMPRKRPDMARLIHQALERRGQLQGFKLQALDHMPRTQVIEHLGRSQFFISLMHHESLGFPAAEAMAAGCVVIGFDGLGGAEYFDHDVGFPIPEGNAFGIVAQVEQAIAALRLDPHCFDTLRQRAAHRIQDRYPTSGFQAGVLDCWATLERNLSNNRV
;
A
#
# COMPACT_ATOMS: atom_id res chain seq x y z
N MET A 1 -29.60 -12.38 -17.18
CA MET A 1 -28.40 -11.53 -17.34
C MET A 1 -27.26 -12.23 -16.62
N THR A 2 -26.12 -12.45 -17.25
CA THR A 2 -24.93 -13.00 -16.57
C THR A 2 -24.50 -12.05 -15.47
N ALA A 3 -24.24 -12.58 -14.27
CA ALA A 3 -23.74 -11.79 -13.15
C ALA A 3 -22.45 -11.05 -13.55
N GLN A 4 -22.31 -9.81 -13.09
CA GLN A 4 -21.14 -9.00 -13.39
C GLN A 4 -19.94 -9.53 -12.59
N ARG A 5 -18.82 -9.74 -13.29
CA ARG A 5 -17.58 -10.24 -12.70
C ARG A 5 -16.56 -9.10 -12.62
N PHE A 6 -15.95 -8.96 -11.45
CA PHE A 6 -14.95 -7.93 -11.15
C PHE A 6 -13.55 -8.56 -11.15
N LEU A 7 -12.66 -8.06 -12.00
CA LEU A 7 -11.33 -8.59 -12.22
C LEU A 7 -10.28 -7.60 -11.72
N PHE A 8 -9.58 -7.94 -10.65
CA PHE A 8 -8.56 -7.09 -10.05
C PHE A 8 -7.20 -7.40 -10.64
N LEU A 9 -6.64 -6.47 -11.40
CA LEU A 9 -5.27 -6.59 -11.88
C LEU A 9 -4.31 -6.46 -10.70
N CYS A 10 -3.41 -7.43 -10.53
CA CYS A 10 -2.44 -7.45 -9.45
C CYS A 10 -1.01 -7.53 -10.01
N PRO A 11 -0.10 -6.63 -9.59
CA PRO A 11 1.33 -6.79 -9.86
C PRO A 11 1.86 -8.14 -9.38
N ASP A 12 2.65 -8.80 -10.24
CA ASP A 12 3.37 -10.00 -9.84
C ASP A 12 4.45 -9.60 -8.82
N ILE A 13 4.33 -10.07 -7.58
CA ILE A 13 5.27 -9.79 -6.49
C ILE A 13 6.08 -11.04 -6.15
N SER A 14 7.33 -10.85 -5.74
CA SER A 14 8.21 -11.93 -5.26
C SER A 14 8.24 -12.05 -3.74
N GLY A 15 7.48 -11.23 -3.02
CA GLY A 15 7.44 -11.15 -1.57
C GLY A 15 6.30 -10.26 -1.09
N PRO A 16 6.10 -10.11 0.24
CA PRO A 16 4.99 -9.35 0.80
C PRO A 16 4.97 -7.90 0.30
N ALA A 17 3.81 -7.44 -0.17
CA ALA A 17 3.60 -6.08 -0.63
C ALA A 17 2.23 -5.57 -0.17
N GLY A 18 2.18 -4.39 0.48
CA GLY A 18 0.94 -3.85 1.04
C GLY A 18 -0.19 -3.69 0.02
N GLY A 19 0.10 -3.10 -1.15
CA GLY A 19 -0.94 -2.87 -2.16
C GLY A 19 -1.51 -4.15 -2.79
N ALA A 20 -0.73 -5.23 -2.85
CA ALA A 20 -1.22 -6.51 -3.31
C ALA A 20 -2.04 -7.22 -2.22
N ALA A 21 -1.69 -7.08 -0.94
CA ALA A 21 -2.49 -7.59 0.16
C ALA A 21 -3.89 -6.96 0.15
N VAL A 22 -3.96 -5.63 0.02
CA VAL A 22 -5.24 -4.90 -0.08
C VAL A 22 -6.10 -5.41 -1.24
N ILE A 23 -5.52 -5.66 -2.42
CA ILE A 23 -6.28 -6.25 -3.56
C ILE A 23 -6.89 -7.60 -3.18
N TYR A 24 -6.12 -8.47 -2.53
CA TYR A 24 -6.62 -9.77 -2.10
C TYR A 24 -7.68 -9.64 -0.99
N ASP A 25 -7.52 -8.70 -0.06
CA ASP A 25 -8.50 -8.42 0.99
C ASP A 25 -9.82 -7.90 0.40
N MET A 26 -9.74 -7.04 -0.63
CA MET A 26 -10.92 -6.57 -1.38
C MET A 26 -11.63 -7.74 -2.07
N VAL A 27 -10.89 -8.59 -2.81
CA VAL A 27 -11.48 -9.75 -3.48
C VAL A 27 -12.13 -10.70 -2.48
N THR A 28 -11.46 -10.99 -1.36
CA THR A 28 -12.00 -11.83 -0.28
C THR A 28 -13.31 -11.23 0.26
N THR A 29 -13.30 -9.95 0.62
CA THR A 29 -14.49 -9.23 1.14
C THR A 29 -15.67 -9.30 0.17
N LEU A 30 -15.44 -9.10 -1.13
CA LEU A 30 -16.49 -9.16 -2.15
C LEU A 30 -17.02 -10.58 -2.34
N ARG A 31 -16.13 -11.57 -2.32
CA ARG A 31 -16.47 -13.00 -2.44
C ARG A 31 -17.32 -13.46 -1.25
N ASP A 32 -16.96 -13.08 -0.04
CA ASP A 32 -17.69 -13.39 1.19
C ASP A 32 -19.11 -12.79 1.16
N ALA A 33 -19.28 -11.64 0.51
CA ALA A 33 -20.58 -11.02 0.24
C ALA A 33 -21.32 -11.59 -1.00
N GLY A 34 -20.83 -12.67 -1.60
CA GLY A 34 -21.49 -13.37 -2.71
C GLY A 34 -21.26 -12.76 -4.10
N ARG A 35 -20.34 -11.79 -4.25
CA ARG A 35 -20.05 -11.13 -5.54
C ARG A 35 -19.02 -11.93 -6.35
N ASP A 36 -19.14 -11.96 -7.69
CA ASP A 36 -18.16 -12.61 -8.56
C ASP A 36 -16.91 -11.72 -8.73
N ALA A 37 -15.84 -12.04 -8.01
CA ALA A 37 -14.59 -11.28 -8.00
C ALA A 37 -13.38 -12.20 -8.06
N ALA A 38 -12.34 -11.79 -8.79
CA ALA A 38 -11.11 -12.57 -8.95
C ALA A 38 -9.87 -11.69 -9.10
N VAL A 39 -8.71 -12.24 -8.75
CA VAL A 39 -7.41 -11.60 -9.00
C VAL A 39 -6.84 -12.04 -10.34
N VAL A 40 -6.25 -11.12 -11.10
CA VAL A 40 -5.61 -11.37 -12.39
C VAL A 40 -4.13 -11.00 -12.31
N HIS A 41 -3.26 -12.00 -12.51
CA HIS A 41 -1.81 -11.85 -12.52
C HIS A 41 -1.24 -11.78 -13.94
N GLY A 42 0.03 -11.39 -14.07
CA GLY A 42 0.71 -11.30 -15.37
C GLY A 42 1.15 -12.65 -15.93
N HIS A 43 1.15 -13.71 -15.12
CA HIS A 43 1.58 -15.06 -15.53
C HIS A 43 0.89 -16.19 -14.75
N ALA A 44 0.98 -17.41 -15.27
CA ALA A 44 0.25 -18.58 -14.76
C ALA A 44 0.59 -18.98 -13.31
N GLY A 45 1.82 -18.72 -12.85
CA GLY A 45 2.21 -18.90 -11.44
C GLY A 45 1.98 -17.72 -10.49
N GLY A 46 1.32 -16.64 -10.94
CA GLY A 46 1.20 -15.41 -10.14
C GLY A 46 0.33 -15.62 -8.90
N HIS A 47 0.83 -15.20 -7.75
CA HIS A 47 0.10 -15.26 -6.48
C HIS A 47 0.68 -14.28 -5.46
N TYR A 48 -0.09 -13.98 -4.42
CA TYR A 48 0.42 -13.35 -3.22
C TYR A 48 1.02 -14.45 -2.32
N PRO A 49 2.31 -14.38 -1.95
CA PRO A 49 2.94 -15.39 -1.10
C PRO A 49 2.26 -15.49 0.27
N ASP A 50 1.91 -16.71 0.68
CA ASP A 50 1.35 -17.01 2.01
C ASP A 50 0.06 -16.25 2.37
N TYR A 51 -0.74 -15.86 1.38
CA TYR A 51 -2.05 -15.26 1.65
C TYR A 51 -3.00 -16.32 2.26
N PRO A 52 -3.70 -16.02 3.36
CA PRO A 52 -4.40 -17.03 4.16
C PRO A 52 -5.64 -17.61 3.48
N THR A 53 -6.24 -16.87 2.55
CA THR A 53 -7.51 -17.25 1.92
C THR A 53 -7.31 -17.61 0.45
N GLN A 54 -7.89 -18.72 0.01
CA GLN A 54 -7.91 -19.02 -1.42
C GLN A 54 -8.92 -18.12 -2.14
N VAL A 55 -8.43 -17.30 -3.06
CA VAL A 55 -9.26 -16.48 -3.95
C VAL A 55 -9.15 -17.01 -5.39
N PRO A 56 -10.21 -16.89 -6.22
CA PRO A 56 -10.11 -17.20 -7.64
C PRO A 56 -9.02 -16.35 -8.30
N ARG A 57 -8.14 -17.01 -9.06
CA ARG A 57 -7.04 -16.37 -9.77
C ARG A 57 -7.06 -16.73 -11.25
N PHE A 58 -6.78 -15.75 -12.08
CA PHE A 58 -6.51 -15.93 -13.51
C PHE A 58 -5.16 -15.31 -13.85
N TRP A 59 -4.66 -15.58 -15.06
CA TRP A 59 -3.58 -14.80 -15.62
C TRP A 59 -3.92 -14.21 -16.98
N ASP A 60 -3.36 -13.04 -17.26
CA ASP A 60 -3.46 -12.37 -18.54
C ASP A 60 -2.17 -11.62 -18.85
N ASP A 61 -1.62 -11.82 -20.05
CA ASP A 61 -0.39 -11.22 -20.53
C ASP A 61 -0.62 -9.97 -21.41
N ARG A 62 -1.87 -9.52 -21.61
CA ARG A 62 -2.18 -8.32 -22.42
C ARG A 62 -1.43 -7.06 -21.95
N LEU A 63 -1.34 -6.82 -20.64
CA LEU A 63 -0.57 -5.70 -20.07
C LEU A 63 0.93 -5.82 -20.36
N LEU A 64 1.46 -7.04 -20.30
CA LEU A 64 2.86 -7.29 -20.62
C LEU A 64 3.12 -7.06 -22.10
N ARG A 65 2.19 -7.42 -23.00
CA ARG A 65 2.30 -7.17 -24.45
C ARG A 65 2.22 -5.68 -24.81
N GLY A 66 1.34 -4.92 -24.17
CA GLY A 66 1.17 -3.48 -24.43
C GLY A 66 2.43 -2.65 -24.15
N ARG A 67 3.26 -3.06 -23.17
CA ARG A 67 4.54 -2.39 -22.86
C ARG A 67 5.61 -2.51 -23.95
N HIS A 68 5.49 -3.47 -24.89
CA HIS A 68 6.43 -3.64 -26.00
C HIS A 68 6.35 -2.53 -27.05
N HIS A 69 5.22 -1.83 -27.16
CA HIS A 69 5.03 -0.85 -28.22
C HIS A 69 5.54 0.56 -27.88
N HIS A 70 5.93 0.82 -26.62
CA HIS A 70 6.08 2.20 -26.13
C HIS A 70 7.42 2.53 -25.46
N THR A 71 8.35 1.58 -25.31
CA THR A 71 9.71 1.92 -24.84
C THR A 71 10.61 2.30 -26.02
N ARG A 72 10.64 3.59 -26.40
CA ARG A 72 11.54 4.13 -27.46
C ARG A 72 13.06 3.92 -27.25
N ARG A 73 13.48 3.24 -26.18
CA ARG A 73 14.89 2.91 -25.90
C ARG A 73 15.12 1.41 -26.12
N ALA A 74 16.04 1.05 -27.01
CA ALA A 74 16.41 -0.35 -27.31
C ALA A 74 16.73 -1.20 -26.06
N ARG A 75 17.26 -0.59 -24.99
CA ARG A 75 17.52 -1.25 -23.68
C ARG A 75 16.23 -1.59 -22.90
N GLY A 76 15.13 -0.87 -23.11
CA GLY A 76 13.82 -1.13 -22.51
C GLY A 76 13.14 -2.35 -23.13
N HIS A 77 13.17 -2.45 -24.47
CA HIS A 77 12.66 -3.61 -25.19
C HIS A 77 13.34 -4.92 -24.76
N ALA A 78 14.68 -4.95 -24.66
CA ALA A 78 15.39 -6.15 -24.22
C ALA A 78 14.99 -6.60 -22.80
N LYS A 79 14.85 -5.66 -21.84
CA LYS A 79 14.39 -5.97 -20.47
C LYS A 79 12.95 -6.49 -20.44
N LEU A 80 12.05 -5.92 -21.25
CA LEU A 80 10.66 -6.36 -21.36
C LEU A 80 10.54 -7.74 -22.01
N TYR A 81 11.29 -8.01 -23.08
CA TYR A 81 11.40 -9.33 -23.69
C TYR A 81 11.95 -10.38 -22.70
N LEU A 82 12.99 -10.03 -21.95
CA LEU A 82 13.52 -10.88 -20.87
C LEU A 82 12.49 -11.11 -19.76
N ALA A 83 11.70 -10.10 -19.39
CA ALA A 83 10.64 -10.22 -18.40
C ALA A 83 9.48 -11.09 -18.89
N GLN A 84 9.03 -10.92 -20.14
CA GLN A 84 8.01 -11.78 -20.76
C GLN A 84 8.50 -13.22 -20.90
N ALA A 85 9.71 -13.43 -21.41
CA ALA A 85 10.28 -14.77 -21.53
C ALA A 85 10.42 -15.44 -20.16
N ARG A 86 10.88 -14.71 -19.14
CA ARG A 86 10.91 -15.21 -17.75
C ARG A 86 9.52 -15.53 -17.21
N ASN A 87 8.51 -14.71 -17.51
CA ASN A 87 7.14 -14.93 -17.07
C ASN A 87 6.49 -16.12 -17.78
N GLN A 88 6.76 -16.35 -19.07
CA GLN A 88 6.32 -17.54 -19.81
C GLN A 88 6.97 -18.83 -19.28
N LEU A 89 8.18 -18.74 -18.74
CA LEU A 89 8.87 -19.85 -18.08
C LEU A 89 8.37 -20.12 -16.64
N ARG A 90 7.61 -19.20 -16.03
CA ARG A 90 7.02 -19.40 -14.70
C ARG A 90 5.81 -20.33 -14.81
N LYS A 91 6.06 -21.62 -14.58
CA LYS A 91 5.02 -22.64 -14.42
C LYS A 91 4.04 -22.25 -13.30
N GLY A 92 2.77 -22.56 -13.50
CA GLY A 92 1.74 -22.43 -12.49
C GLY A 92 0.37 -22.82 -13.04
N ASP A 93 -0.58 -22.97 -12.14
CA ASP A 93 -1.86 -23.62 -12.42
C ASP A 93 -3.02 -22.63 -12.57
N ASN A 94 -2.75 -21.31 -12.53
CA ASN A 94 -3.82 -20.35 -12.77
C ASN A 94 -4.32 -20.51 -14.22
N PRO A 95 -5.64 -20.59 -14.44
CA PRO A 95 -6.19 -20.62 -15.79
C PRO A 95 -5.97 -19.28 -16.51
N LYS A 96 -5.80 -19.35 -17.84
CA LYS A 96 -5.77 -18.13 -18.66
C LYS A 96 -7.13 -17.45 -18.60
N LEU A 97 -7.14 -16.13 -18.47
CA LEU A 97 -8.36 -15.35 -18.40
C LEU A 97 -9.15 -15.46 -19.71
N ASP A 98 -10.33 -16.06 -19.63
CA ASP A 98 -11.37 -15.93 -20.65
C ASP A 98 -12.18 -14.66 -20.35
N LEU A 99 -11.86 -13.58 -21.06
CA LEU A 99 -12.40 -12.24 -20.81
C LEU A 99 -13.78 -12.10 -21.47
N ARG A 100 -14.78 -11.73 -20.69
CA ARG A 100 -16.16 -11.50 -21.12
C ARG A 100 -16.39 -10.01 -21.32
N ARG A 101 -17.25 -9.64 -22.27
CA ARG A 101 -17.60 -8.24 -22.53
C ARG A 101 -18.22 -7.51 -21.33
N THR A 102 -18.85 -8.26 -20.42
CA THR A 102 -19.50 -7.70 -19.22
C THR A 102 -18.57 -7.61 -18.02
N ASP A 103 -17.32 -8.09 -18.12
CA ASP A 103 -16.35 -7.99 -17.03
C ASP A 103 -15.98 -6.53 -16.77
N VAL A 104 -15.80 -6.20 -15.50
CA VAL A 104 -15.27 -4.90 -15.06
C VAL A 104 -13.87 -5.13 -14.54
N ILE A 105 -12.91 -4.35 -15.02
CA ILE A 105 -11.52 -4.49 -14.62
C ILE A 105 -11.19 -3.40 -13.61
N ILE A 106 -10.72 -3.81 -12.44
CA ILE A 106 -10.19 -2.94 -11.41
C ILE A 106 -8.67 -2.83 -11.63
N VAL A 107 -8.22 -1.63 -11.97
CA VAL A 107 -6.86 -1.35 -12.43
C VAL A 107 -6.09 -0.61 -11.33
N PRO A 108 -4.97 -1.16 -10.83
CA PRO A 108 -4.15 -0.45 -9.86
C PRO A 108 -3.51 0.78 -10.53
N GLU A 109 -3.27 1.83 -9.75
CA GLU A 109 -2.90 3.15 -10.26
C GLU A 109 -1.71 3.15 -11.22
N LEU A 110 -0.72 2.28 -10.97
CA LEU A 110 0.49 2.16 -11.77
C LEU A 110 0.26 1.65 -13.20
N TRP A 111 -0.92 1.10 -13.48
CA TRP A 111 -1.26 0.45 -14.75
C TRP A 111 -2.39 1.12 -15.52
N LEU A 112 -2.92 2.26 -15.05
CA LEU A 112 -4.07 2.92 -15.67
C LEU A 112 -3.87 3.20 -17.17
N SER A 113 -2.74 3.80 -17.55
CA SER A 113 -2.42 4.08 -18.95
C SER A 113 -2.20 2.82 -19.79
N ASP A 114 -1.56 1.79 -19.22
CA ASP A 114 -1.31 0.52 -19.93
C ASP A 114 -2.62 -0.27 -20.11
N ALA A 115 -3.52 -0.23 -19.13
CA ALA A 115 -4.80 -0.93 -19.15
C ALA A 115 -5.77 -0.34 -20.20
N LEU A 116 -5.79 0.98 -20.36
CA LEU A 116 -6.57 1.65 -21.41
C LEU A 116 -6.22 1.13 -22.82
N SER A 117 -4.94 0.85 -23.07
CA SER A 117 -4.50 0.27 -24.34
C SER A 117 -4.74 -1.24 -24.41
N ALA A 118 -4.59 -1.94 -23.30
CA ALA A 118 -4.67 -3.41 -23.25
C ALA A 118 -6.10 -3.97 -23.25
N TYR A 119 -7.07 -3.18 -22.78
CA TYR A 119 -8.46 -3.56 -22.61
C TYR A 119 -9.42 -2.46 -23.12
N PRO A 120 -9.33 -2.10 -24.41
CA PRO A 120 -10.06 -0.95 -24.95
C PRO A 120 -11.59 -1.11 -24.91
N ASP A 121 -12.09 -2.34 -24.89
CA ASP A 121 -13.53 -2.65 -24.93
C ASP A 121 -14.13 -2.95 -23.55
N GLN A 122 -13.37 -2.76 -22.47
CA GLN A 122 -13.78 -3.10 -21.11
C GLN A 122 -14.07 -1.87 -20.28
N THR A 123 -14.98 -2.01 -19.32
CA THR A 123 -15.17 -1.01 -18.29
C THR A 123 -14.00 -1.07 -17.29
N LEU A 124 -13.21 0.00 -17.24
CA LEU A 124 -12.06 0.12 -16.34
C LEU A 124 -12.40 1.01 -15.15
N CYS A 125 -12.15 0.53 -13.93
CA CYS A 125 -12.21 1.33 -12.72
C CYS A 125 -10.81 1.44 -12.12
N GLY A 126 -10.37 2.65 -11.78
CA GLY A 126 -9.03 2.87 -11.23
C GLY A 126 -8.99 2.69 -9.73
N LEU A 127 -8.19 1.77 -9.21
CA LEU A 127 -7.90 1.63 -7.79
C LEU A 127 -6.64 2.42 -7.47
N VAL A 128 -6.76 3.48 -6.66
CA VAL A 128 -5.65 4.35 -6.26
C VAL A 128 -5.27 4.05 -4.82
N GLN A 129 -4.21 3.26 -4.68
CA GLN A 129 -3.63 2.90 -3.38
C GLN A 129 -2.51 3.83 -2.95
N ASN A 130 -1.76 4.37 -3.92
CA ASN A 130 -0.68 5.32 -3.69
C ASN A 130 -0.71 6.42 -4.76
N PRO A 131 -0.97 7.70 -4.40
CA PRO A 131 -1.17 8.75 -5.39
C PRO A 131 0.11 9.12 -6.15
N PHE A 132 1.29 8.81 -5.62
CA PHE A 132 2.54 9.13 -6.28
C PHE A 132 2.77 8.27 -7.53
N TYR A 133 2.23 7.04 -7.57
CA TYR A 133 2.21 6.24 -8.80
C TYR A 133 1.11 6.67 -9.78
N LEU A 134 0.01 7.26 -9.28
CA LEU A 134 -1.01 7.86 -10.14
C LEU A 134 -0.43 9.01 -10.96
N LEU A 135 0.45 9.84 -10.37
CA LEU A 135 1.12 10.93 -11.08
C LEU A 135 1.92 10.43 -12.30
N ASP A 136 2.75 9.39 -12.09
CA ASP A 136 3.51 8.76 -13.18
C ASP A 136 2.61 8.17 -14.27
N ALA A 137 1.53 7.51 -13.85
CA ALA A 137 0.55 6.93 -14.77
C ALA A 137 -0.22 8.00 -15.56
N HIS A 138 -0.57 9.12 -14.92
CA HIS A 138 -1.23 10.26 -15.55
C HIS A 138 -0.33 10.94 -16.58
N ALA A 139 0.92 11.22 -16.22
CA ALA A 139 1.90 11.77 -17.17
C ALA A 139 2.12 10.85 -18.37
N THR A 140 2.18 9.53 -18.12
CA THR A 140 2.28 8.53 -19.19
C THR A 140 1.03 8.52 -20.09
N ALA A 141 -0.16 8.62 -19.51
CA ALA A 141 -1.42 8.69 -20.24
C ALA A 141 -1.48 9.93 -21.16
N GLN A 142 -1.16 11.11 -20.62
CA GLN A 142 -1.12 12.35 -21.40
C GLN A 142 -0.14 12.27 -22.57
N ALA A 143 1.06 11.71 -22.35
CA ALA A 143 2.04 11.49 -23.40
C ALA A 143 1.55 10.54 -24.51
N ARG A 144 0.55 9.70 -24.22
CA ARG A 144 -0.12 8.79 -25.18
C ARG A 144 -1.41 9.38 -25.76
N GLY A 145 -1.76 10.62 -25.45
CA GLY A 145 -3.04 11.23 -25.86
C GLY A 145 -4.26 10.60 -25.17
N GLN A 146 -4.05 9.91 -24.05
CA GLN A 146 -5.11 9.37 -23.20
C GLN A 146 -5.51 10.39 -22.14
N ASP A 147 -6.78 10.36 -21.75
CA ASP A 147 -7.30 11.18 -20.65
C ASP A 147 -7.93 10.25 -19.60
N LEU A 148 -7.20 10.05 -18.50
CA LEU A 148 -7.65 9.16 -17.41
C LEU A 148 -8.98 9.62 -16.81
N SER A 149 -9.22 10.94 -16.70
CA SER A 149 -10.43 11.48 -16.08
C SER A 149 -11.70 11.18 -16.88
N ARG A 150 -11.56 10.98 -18.20
CA ARG A 150 -12.67 10.71 -19.11
C ARG A 150 -12.82 9.25 -19.47
N GLN A 151 -11.70 8.52 -19.50
CA GLN A 151 -11.67 7.15 -20.02
C GLN A 151 -11.77 6.09 -18.91
N ILE A 152 -11.43 6.43 -17.66
CA ILE A 152 -11.69 5.57 -16.52
C ILE A 152 -13.12 5.81 -16.04
N HIS A 153 -13.89 4.74 -15.86
CA HIS A 153 -15.31 4.82 -15.50
C HIS A 153 -15.54 5.45 -14.12
N THR A 154 -14.75 5.03 -13.14
CA THR A 154 -14.71 5.63 -11.80
C THR A 154 -13.40 5.28 -11.12
N PHE A 155 -13.06 6.03 -10.09
CA PHE A 155 -11.89 5.77 -9.25
C PHE A 155 -12.30 5.33 -7.85
N LEU A 156 -11.53 4.42 -7.29
CA LEU A 156 -11.59 3.91 -5.93
C LEU A 156 -10.39 4.49 -5.18
N SER A 157 -10.66 5.39 -4.22
CA SER A 157 -9.65 6.05 -3.40
C SER A 157 -9.56 5.40 -2.03
N THR A 158 -8.33 5.15 -1.57
CA THR A 158 -8.04 4.39 -0.34
C THR A 158 -7.66 5.25 0.88
N SER A 159 -7.43 6.54 0.67
CA SER A 159 -7.00 7.51 1.69
C SER A 159 -7.40 8.93 1.29
N ASP A 160 -7.21 9.87 2.22
CA ASP A 160 -7.50 11.28 1.99
C ASP A 160 -6.55 11.86 0.92
N ILE A 161 -5.25 11.57 1.00
CA ILE A 161 -4.25 12.02 0.00
C ILE A 161 -4.49 11.44 -1.40
N CYS A 162 -4.96 10.19 -1.51
CA CYS A 162 -5.36 9.60 -2.79
C CYS A 162 -6.50 10.38 -3.43
N HIS A 163 -7.44 10.86 -2.61
CA HIS A 163 -8.57 11.64 -3.09
C HIS A 163 -8.14 13.02 -3.58
N ASP A 164 -7.27 13.70 -2.84
CA ASP A 164 -6.76 15.02 -3.24
C ASP A 164 -6.04 14.94 -4.59
N HIS A 165 -5.25 13.90 -4.82
CA HIS A 165 -4.55 13.72 -6.10
C HIS A 165 -5.49 13.35 -7.25
N LEU A 166 -6.59 12.65 -6.96
CA LEU A 166 -7.63 12.39 -7.94
C LEU A 166 -8.35 13.69 -8.36
N ASP A 167 -8.58 14.60 -7.41
CA ASP A 167 -9.14 15.93 -7.70
C ASP A 167 -8.19 16.74 -8.60
N LEU A 168 -6.88 16.71 -8.34
CA LEU A 168 -5.87 17.39 -9.18
C LEU A 168 -5.87 16.95 -10.65
N ILE A 169 -6.20 15.69 -10.94
CA ILE A 169 -6.29 15.19 -12.32
C ILE A 169 -7.69 15.32 -12.92
N GLY A 170 -8.62 15.95 -12.21
CA GLY A 170 -10.01 16.15 -12.64
C GLY A 170 -10.84 14.86 -12.66
N ALA A 171 -10.51 13.87 -11.84
CA ALA A 171 -11.23 12.59 -11.82
C ALA A 171 -12.68 12.77 -11.33
N PRO A 172 -13.69 12.20 -12.03
CA PRO A 172 -15.08 12.32 -11.64
C PRO A 172 -15.37 11.51 -10.37
N THR A 173 -16.04 12.16 -9.42
CA THR A 173 -16.52 11.70 -8.09
C THR A 173 -15.99 10.31 -7.66
N PRO A 174 -14.75 10.23 -7.15
CA PRO A 174 -14.17 8.96 -6.70
C PRO A 174 -14.97 8.33 -5.55
N LEU A 175 -15.15 7.03 -5.60
CA LEU A 175 -15.65 6.23 -4.49
C LEU A 175 -14.53 6.10 -3.44
N LYS A 176 -14.86 6.30 -2.17
CA LYS A 176 -13.87 6.36 -1.08
C LYS A 176 -14.11 5.24 -0.09
N PHE A 177 -13.03 4.59 0.31
CA PHE A 177 -12.99 3.72 1.49
C PHE A 177 -11.60 3.82 2.12
N ARG A 178 -11.46 3.38 3.37
CA ARG A 178 -10.14 3.31 4.03
C ARG A 178 -9.63 1.90 3.98
N VAL A 179 -8.36 1.74 3.62
CA VAL A 179 -7.65 0.46 3.76
C VAL A 179 -7.39 0.13 5.23
N SER A 180 -7.16 -1.15 5.51
CA SER A 180 -6.74 -1.61 6.83
C SER A 180 -5.43 -2.39 6.73
N MET A 181 -4.59 -2.21 7.74
CA MET A 181 -3.40 -3.04 8.01
C MET A 181 -3.67 -4.13 9.05
N HIS A 182 -4.95 -4.36 9.36
CA HIS A 182 -5.45 -5.28 10.39
C HIS A 182 -4.92 -4.98 11.79
N PRO A 183 -5.25 -3.82 12.38
CA PRO A 183 -4.80 -3.46 13.73
C PRO A 183 -5.27 -4.49 14.79
N ASP A 184 -6.38 -5.19 14.55
CA ASP A 184 -6.87 -6.29 15.39
C ASP A 184 -5.90 -7.48 15.49
N LYS A 185 -4.99 -7.64 14.51
CA LYS A 185 -3.96 -8.69 14.49
C LYS A 185 -2.62 -8.22 15.06
N ILE A 186 -2.54 -6.98 15.54
CA ILE A 186 -1.31 -6.38 16.07
C ILE A 186 -1.53 -6.15 17.58
N PRO A 187 -0.94 -6.99 18.44
CA PRO A 187 -1.10 -6.81 19.88
C PRO A 187 -0.38 -5.54 20.34
N PHE A 188 -1.07 -4.73 21.14
CA PHE A 188 -0.41 -3.69 21.91
C PHE A 188 0.40 -4.35 23.02
N VAL A 189 1.67 -3.93 23.17
CA VAL A 189 2.55 -4.46 24.21
C VAL A 189 3.00 -3.32 25.12
N ASP A 190 2.61 -3.38 26.39
CA ASP A 190 2.93 -2.36 27.40
C ASP A 190 4.43 -2.30 27.70
N THR A 191 5.03 -3.46 28.00
CA THR A 191 6.45 -3.59 28.39
C THR A 191 7.34 -3.63 27.16
N LYS A 192 8.25 -2.66 27.04
CA LYS A 192 9.17 -2.53 25.91
C LYS A 192 10.60 -2.88 26.30
N ASP A 193 11.34 -3.39 25.33
CA ASP A 193 12.80 -3.49 25.39
C ASP A 193 13.41 -2.12 25.08
N ALA A 194 14.66 -1.91 25.51
CA ALA A 194 15.50 -0.80 25.03
C ALA A 194 15.90 -1.06 23.56
N LEU A 195 14.93 -0.95 22.65
CA LEU A 195 15.05 -1.30 21.25
C LEU A 195 14.43 -0.20 20.38
N ILE A 196 15.17 0.19 19.34
CA ILE A 196 14.78 1.14 18.31
C ILE A 196 14.78 0.41 16.98
N THR A 197 13.63 0.39 16.31
CA THR A 197 13.49 -0.25 15.00
C THR A 197 13.22 0.73 13.89
N TYR A 198 13.54 0.34 12.66
CA TYR A 198 13.31 1.13 11.46
C TYR A 198 13.29 0.23 10.21
N MET A 199 12.66 0.67 9.13
CA MET A 199 12.64 -0.07 7.86
C MET A 199 13.46 0.68 6.79
N PRO A 200 14.60 0.13 6.30
CA PRO A 200 15.51 0.87 5.44
C PRO A 200 15.08 0.93 3.96
N ARG A 201 14.20 0.01 3.51
CA ARG A 201 13.94 -0.29 2.09
C ARG A 201 13.67 0.93 1.20
N LYS A 202 12.85 1.89 1.64
CA LYS A 202 12.48 3.07 0.83
C LYS A 202 13.53 4.18 0.84
N ARG A 203 14.36 4.25 1.88
CA ARG A 203 15.37 5.30 2.07
C ARG A 203 16.67 4.72 2.65
N PRO A 204 17.35 3.79 1.95
CA PRO A 204 18.46 3.04 2.53
C PRO A 204 19.64 3.92 2.93
N ASP A 205 19.95 4.97 2.14
CA ASP A 205 21.07 5.87 2.45
C ASP A 205 20.78 6.76 3.66
N MET A 206 19.54 7.25 3.78
CA MET A 206 19.09 8.00 4.95
C MET A 206 19.08 7.13 6.21
N ALA A 207 18.56 5.90 6.10
CA ALA A 207 18.55 4.94 7.20
C ALA A 207 19.97 4.64 7.69
N ARG A 208 20.92 4.45 6.77
CA ARG A 208 22.33 4.25 7.07
C ARG A 208 22.94 5.46 7.78
N LEU A 209 22.65 6.67 7.30
CA LEU A 209 23.13 7.91 7.91
C LEU A 209 22.64 8.07 9.35
N ILE A 210 21.33 7.90 9.58
CA ILE A 210 20.70 8.03 10.90
C ILE A 210 21.25 6.96 11.86
N HIS A 211 21.32 5.71 11.42
CA HIS A 211 21.89 4.62 12.21
C HIS A 211 23.33 4.95 12.65
N GLN A 212 24.20 5.32 11.70
CA GLN A 212 25.60 5.65 12.01
C GLN A 212 25.72 6.87 12.91
N ALA A 213 24.84 7.87 12.75
CA ALA A 213 24.84 9.05 13.61
C ALA A 213 24.48 8.70 15.05
N LEU A 214 23.42 7.92 15.26
CA LEU A 214 22.98 7.48 16.59
C LEU A 214 24.05 6.63 17.31
N GLU A 215 24.67 5.69 16.60
CA GLU A 215 25.78 4.87 17.13
C GLU A 215 26.99 5.74 17.52
N ARG A 216 27.44 6.64 16.64
CA ARG A 216 28.66 7.44 16.86
C ARG A 216 28.50 8.51 17.93
N ARG A 217 27.31 9.06 18.11
CA ARG A 217 27.06 10.12 19.10
C ARG A 217 27.04 9.59 20.53
N GLY A 218 26.91 8.27 20.72
CA GLY A 218 27.01 7.63 22.03
C GLY A 218 25.81 7.87 22.95
N GLN A 219 24.72 8.44 22.43
CA GLN A 219 23.53 8.82 23.19
C GLN A 219 22.46 7.71 23.25
N LEU A 220 22.75 6.52 22.72
CA LEU A 220 21.84 5.37 22.74
C LEU A 220 21.65 4.77 24.13
N GLN A 221 22.61 4.95 25.06
CA GLN A 221 22.41 4.63 26.49
C GLN A 221 21.84 3.22 26.76
N GLY A 222 22.28 2.23 25.98
CA GLY A 222 21.85 0.84 26.08
C GLY A 222 20.72 0.44 25.11
N PHE A 223 20.11 1.40 24.40
CA PHE A 223 19.20 1.10 23.31
C PHE A 223 19.93 0.42 22.14
N LYS A 224 19.34 -0.65 21.63
CA LYS A 224 19.80 -1.33 20.41
C LYS A 224 19.10 -0.76 19.19
N LEU A 225 19.81 -0.59 18.09
CA LEU A 225 19.24 -0.27 16.78
C LEU A 225 19.08 -1.54 15.94
N GLN A 226 17.88 -1.77 15.43
CA GLN A 226 17.57 -2.94 14.59
C GLN A 226 16.85 -2.53 13.31
N ALA A 227 17.47 -2.82 12.17
CA ALA A 227 16.78 -2.74 10.88
C ALA A 227 15.76 -3.88 10.76
N LEU A 228 14.53 -3.55 10.40
CA LEU A 228 13.50 -4.49 10.01
C LEU A 228 13.54 -4.62 8.49
N ASP A 229 14.26 -5.62 8.00
CA ASP A 229 14.44 -5.87 6.58
C ASP A 229 14.40 -7.37 6.28
N HIS A 230 13.85 -7.73 5.12
CA HIS A 230 13.75 -9.12 4.65
C HIS A 230 13.21 -10.15 5.66
N MET A 231 12.29 -9.73 6.54
CA MET A 231 11.70 -10.59 7.57
C MET A 231 10.20 -10.85 7.32
N PRO A 232 9.67 -12.02 7.70
CA PRO A 232 8.23 -12.30 7.67
C PRO A 232 7.43 -11.32 8.53
N ARG A 233 6.17 -11.07 8.14
CA ARG A 233 5.28 -10.13 8.85
C ARG A 233 5.13 -10.45 10.34
N THR A 234 5.10 -11.71 10.72
CA THR A 234 5.00 -12.13 12.13
C THR A 234 6.21 -11.67 12.96
N GLN A 235 7.42 -11.78 12.40
CA GLN A 235 8.65 -11.29 13.04
C GLN A 235 8.69 -9.77 13.10
N VAL A 236 8.21 -9.08 12.05
CA VAL A 236 8.05 -7.61 12.08
C VAL A 236 7.18 -7.20 13.26
N ILE A 237 5.99 -7.81 13.40
CA ILE A 237 5.06 -7.50 14.49
C ILE A 237 5.68 -7.79 15.86
N GLU A 238 6.40 -8.90 16.02
CA GLU A 238 7.12 -9.21 17.26
C GLU A 238 8.17 -8.14 17.61
N HIS A 239 9.00 -7.75 16.65
CA HIS A 239 9.99 -6.71 16.85
C HIS A 239 9.37 -5.36 17.16
N LEU A 240 8.27 -4.99 16.50
CA LEU A 240 7.53 -3.78 16.82
C LEU A 240 6.94 -3.85 18.24
N GLY A 241 6.34 -4.99 18.62
CA GLY A 241 5.83 -5.21 19.97
C GLY A 241 6.88 -5.00 21.05
N ARG A 242 8.14 -5.39 20.79
CA ARG A 242 9.25 -5.19 21.73
C ARG A 242 9.89 -3.81 21.67
N SER A 243 9.73 -3.08 20.57
CA SER A 243 10.42 -1.80 20.36
C SER A 243 9.80 -0.68 21.17
N GLN A 244 10.65 0.12 21.82
CA GLN A 244 10.24 1.36 22.46
C GLN A 244 9.99 2.45 21.43
N PHE A 245 10.89 2.55 20.44
CA PHE A 245 10.86 3.56 19.40
C PHE A 245 10.83 2.91 18.02
N PHE A 246 10.06 3.50 17.12
CA PHE A 246 10.11 3.19 15.69
C PHE A 246 10.46 4.46 14.91
N ILE A 247 11.54 4.41 14.13
CA ILE A 247 11.94 5.51 13.26
C ILE A 247 11.22 5.36 11.92
N SER A 248 10.27 6.26 11.67
CA SER A 248 9.55 6.34 10.41
C SER A 248 10.40 7.02 9.34
N LEU A 249 10.79 6.26 8.33
CA LEU A 249 11.48 6.75 7.12
C LEU A 249 10.57 6.64 5.90
N MET A 250 9.29 6.91 6.09
CA MET A 250 8.31 6.91 5.02
C MET A 250 8.73 7.86 3.89
N HIS A 251 8.30 7.49 2.68
CA HIS A 251 8.54 8.29 1.50
C HIS A 251 7.44 7.99 0.50
N HIS A 252 6.70 9.03 0.11
CA HIS A 252 5.66 8.94 -0.89
C HIS A 252 4.72 7.76 -0.59
N GLU A 253 4.09 7.80 0.58
CA GLU A 253 3.15 6.79 1.05
C GLU A 253 1.74 7.39 1.11
N SER A 254 0.73 6.56 0.84
CA SER A 254 -0.68 6.95 1.00
C SER A 254 -1.14 6.88 2.45
N LEU A 255 -0.86 5.76 3.13
CA LEU A 255 -1.05 5.64 4.58
C LEU A 255 0.27 5.35 5.29
N GLY A 256 1.14 4.56 4.66
CA GLY A 256 2.38 4.11 5.29
C GLY A 256 2.08 3.14 6.43
N PHE A 257 1.77 1.88 6.10
CA PHE A 257 1.47 0.88 7.13
C PHE A 257 2.55 0.73 8.21
N PRO A 258 3.87 0.83 7.94
CA PRO A 258 4.88 0.60 8.97
C PRO A 258 4.75 1.45 10.24
N ALA A 259 4.45 2.75 10.14
CA ALA A 259 4.27 3.57 11.35
C ALA A 259 2.92 3.32 12.02
N ALA A 260 1.85 3.13 11.26
CA ALA A 260 0.55 2.75 11.82
C ALA A 260 0.64 1.41 12.59
N GLU A 261 1.35 0.43 12.03
CA GLU A 261 1.63 -0.86 12.67
C GLU A 261 2.47 -0.70 13.94
N ALA A 262 3.50 0.16 13.89
CA ALA A 262 4.32 0.47 15.06
C ALA A 262 3.51 1.14 16.17
N MET A 263 2.64 2.10 15.84
CA MET A 263 1.73 2.74 16.79
C MET A 263 0.75 1.72 17.40
N ALA A 264 0.14 0.85 16.58
CA ALA A 264 -0.75 -0.20 17.06
C ALA A 264 -0.05 -1.18 18.01
N ALA A 265 1.21 -1.53 17.72
CA ALA A 265 2.04 -2.35 18.59
C ALA A 265 2.49 -1.62 19.89
N GLY A 266 2.28 -0.31 19.98
CA GLY A 266 2.62 0.51 21.14
C GLY A 266 4.03 1.10 21.12
N CYS A 267 4.65 1.25 19.96
CA CYS A 267 5.89 2.02 19.79
C CYS A 267 5.62 3.52 19.89
N VAL A 268 6.61 4.29 20.36
CA VAL A 268 6.67 5.72 20.08
C VAL A 268 7.23 5.91 18.67
N VAL A 269 6.48 6.57 17.80
CA VAL A 269 6.91 6.82 16.41
C VAL A 269 7.56 8.19 16.28
N ILE A 270 8.73 8.22 15.64
CA ILE A 270 9.52 9.43 15.37
C ILE A 270 9.92 9.43 13.90
N GLY A 271 9.66 10.51 13.16
CA GLY A 271 10.18 10.64 11.79
C GLY A 271 9.15 11.16 10.79
N PHE A 272 9.31 10.79 9.53
CA PHE A 272 8.50 11.35 8.44
C PHE A 272 7.10 10.73 8.40
N ASP A 273 6.12 11.54 8.00
CA ASP A 273 4.75 11.10 7.71
C ASP A 273 4.60 10.53 6.29
N GLY A 274 5.55 10.79 5.39
CA GLY A 274 5.48 10.38 3.98
C GLY A 274 4.35 11.07 3.21
N LEU A 275 3.88 12.22 3.70
CA LEU A 275 2.70 13.00 3.30
C LEU A 275 1.36 12.32 3.63
N GLY A 276 1.18 11.06 3.27
CA GLY A 276 -0.08 10.36 3.54
C GLY A 276 -0.29 9.98 5.00
N GLY A 277 0.78 9.69 5.75
CA GLY A 277 0.70 9.41 7.18
C GLY A 277 0.19 10.58 8.02
N ALA A 278 0.17 11.81 7.48
CA ALA A 278 -0.34 12.99 8.15
C ALA A 278 -1.82 12.86 8.54
N GLU A 279 -2.57 11.93 7.93
CA GLU A 279 -3.97 11.68 8.29
C GLU A 279 -4.17 11.03 9.68
N TYR A 280 -3.10 10.50 10.29
CA TYR A 280 -3.13 9.94 11.65
C TYR A 280 -1.93 10.32 12.52
N PHE A 281 -0.78 10.62 11.91
CA PHE A 281 0.48 10.85 12.60
C PHE A 281 0.72 12.34 12.83
N ASP A 282 0.40 12.80 14.03
CA ASP A 282 0.65 14.17 14.51
C ASP A 282 1.34 14.17 15.89
N HIS A 283 1.50 15.36 16.47
CA HIS A 283 2.14 15.55 17.77
C HIS A 283 1.34 15.01 18.98
N ASP A 284 0.06 14.64 18.82
CA ASP A 284 -0.73 14.06 19.90
C ASP A 284 -0.45 12.56 20.09
N VAL A 285 0.14 11.92 19.07
CA VAL A 285 0.37 10.45 19.03
C VAL A 285 1.80 10.06 18.64
N GLY A 286 2.69 11.02 18.40
CA GLY A 286 4.09 10.78 18.15
C GLY A 286 4.88 12.05 17.85
N PHE A 287 5.99 11.89 17.13
CA PHE A 287 6.88 12.99 16.79
C PHE A 287 7.10 13.06 15.27
N PRO A 288 6.16 13.64 14.51
CA PRO A 288 6.37 13.92 13.09
C PRO A 288 7.54 14.90 12.93
N ILE A 289 8.42 14.58 11.99
CA ILE A 289 9.59 15.38 11.62
C ILE A 289 9.41 15.81 10.17
N PRO A 290 9.70 17.07 9.79
CA PRO A 290 9.60 17.52 8.41
C PRO A 290 10.39 16.64 7.44
N GLU A 291 9.81 16.40 6.27
CA GLU A 291 10.38 15.55 5.22
C GLU A 291 11.84 15.90 4.91
N GLY A 292 12.71 14.89 4.92
CA GLY A 292 14.15 15.04 4.64
C GLY A 292 15.01 15.54 5.82
N ASN A 293 14.42 15.93 6.95
CA ASN A 293 15.17 16.41 8.12
C ASN A 293 15.76 15.27 8.97
N ALA A 294 16.85 14.65 8.48
CA ALA A 294 17.56 13.58 9.16
C ALA A 294 18.11 13.97 10.53
N PHE A 295 18.61 15.20 10.65
CA PHE A 295 19.14 15.74 11.91
C PHE A 295 18.05 15.82 12.98
N GLY A 296 16.85 16.29 12.59
CA GLY A 296 15.68 16.36 13.46
C GLY A 296 15.29 14.98 14.00
N ILE A 297 15.34 13.94 13.18
CA ILE A 297 15.10 12.55 13.63
C ILE A 297 16.10 12.16 14.72
N VAL A 298 17.41 12.32 14.46
CA VAL A 298 18.46 11.96 15.42
C VAL A 298 18.29 12.72 16.73
N ALA A 299 18.11 14.04 16.65
CA ALA A 299 17.94 14.88 17.83
C ALA A 299 16.68 14.49 18.64
N GLN A 300 15.57 14.20 17.97
CA GLN A 300 14.33 13.80 18.63
C GLN A 300 14.44 12.43 19.30
N VAL A 301 15.14 11.47 18.67
CA VAL A 301 15.42 10.16 19.29
C VAL A 301 16.26 10.32 20.55
N GLU A 302 17.33 11.12 20.50
CA GLU A 302 18.18 11.38 21.67
C GLU A 302 17.40 12.05 22.81
N GLN A 303 16.55 13.02 22.49
CA GLN A 303 15.67 13.68 23.46
C GLN A 303 14.67 12.70 24.08
N ALA A 304 14.06 11.82 23.27
CA ALA A 304 13.11 10.84 23.76
C ALA A 304 13.76 9.79 24.67
N ILE A 305 14.98 9.35 24.36
CA ILE A 305 15.78 8.47 25.24
C ILE A 305 16.07 9.18 26.58
N ALA A 306 16.47 10.46 26.53
CA ALA A 306 16.72 11.24 27.74
C ALA A 306 15.46 11.41 28.61
N ALA A 307 14.29 11.60 28.00
CA ALA A 307 13.01 11.69 28.70
C ALA A 307 12.66 10.38 29.44
N LEU A 308 12.81 9.22 28.78
CA LEU A 308 12.55 7.91 29.41
C LEU A 308 13.44 7.62 30.62
N ARG A 309 14.64 8.20 30.67
CA ARG A 309 15.52 8.06 31.84
C ARG A 309 15.04 8.85 33.05
N LEU A 310 14.43 9.99 32.81
CA LEU A 310 13.88 10.82 33.89
C LEU A 310 12.57 10.22 34.39
N ASP A 311 11.74 9.71 33.47
CA ASP A 311 10.49 9.04 33.77
C ASP A 311 10.25 7.89 32.78
N PRO A 312 10.38 6.62 33.20
CA PRO A 312 10.14 5.45 32.36
C PRO A 312 8.72 5.37 31.77
N HIS A 313 7.75 6.08 32.35
CA HIS A 313 6.35 6.06 31.96
C HIS A 313 5.92 7.29 31.14
N CYS A 314 6.83 8.21 30.81
CA CYS A 314 6.50 9.50 30.19
C CYS A 314 5.79 9.39 28.83
N PHE A 315 5.88 8.24 28.15
CA PHE A 315 5.20 7.98 26.87
C PHE A 315 4.00 7.04 26.95
N ASP A 316 3.60 6.53 28.12
CA ASP A 316 2.54 5.52 28.21
C ASP A 316 1.21 6.04 27.64
N THR A 317 0.78 7.23 28.06
CA THR A 317 -0.43 7.88 27.54
C THR A 317 -0.32 8.23 26.05
N LEU A 318 0.89 8.53 25.54
CA LEU A 318 1.11 8.79 24.11
C LEU A 318 0.91 7.51 23.29
N ARG A 319 1.53 6.41 23.72
CA ARG A 319 1.48 5.09 23.06
C ARG A 319 0.06 4.54 23.04
N GLN A 320 -0.67 4.66 24.15
CA GLN A 320 -2.08 4.25 24.24
C GLN A 320 -2.98 5.06 23.28
N ARG A 321 -2.82 6.38 23.25
CA ARG A 321 -3.56 7.25 22.31
C ARG A 321 -3.24 6.92 20.85
N ALA A 322 -1.97 6.67 20.53
CA ALA A 322 -1.55 6.28 19.20
C ALA A 322 -2.22 4.97 18.76
N ALA A 323 -2.15 3.93 19.60
CA ALA A 323 -2.77 2.65 19.30
C ALA A 323 -4.29 2.76 19.12
N HIS A 324 -4.97 3.49 20.01
CA HIS A 324 -6.42 3.71 19.93
C HIS A 324 -6.82 4.44 18.64
N ARG A 325 -6.11 5.53 18.29
CA ARG A 325 -6.37 6.26 17.04
C ARG A 325 -6.27 5.37 15.82
N ILE A 326 -5.27 4.48 15.81
CA ILE A 326 -5.06 3.54 14.73
C ILE A 326 -6.16 2.48 14.66
N GLN A 327 -6.57 1.93 15.81
CA GLN A 327 -7.65 0.95 15.90
C GLN A 327 -9.01 1.53 15.46
N ASP A 328 -9.30 2.78 15.84
CA ASP A 328 -10.54 3.47 15.49
C ASP A 328 -10.61 3.84 14.02
N ARG A 329 -9.48 4.29 13.45
CA ARG A 329 -9.46 4.87 12.09
C ARG A 329 -9.34 3.81 10.99
N TYR A 330 -8.68 2.68 11.28
CA TYR A 330 -8.45 1.62 10.30
C TYR A 330 -8.93 0.22 10.72
N PRO A 331 -10.11 0.07 11.37
CA PRO A 331 -10.59 -1.23 11.78
C PRO A 331 -10.84 -2.12 10.55
N THR A 332 -10.54 -3.43 10.66
CA THR A 332 -10.76 -4.39 9.59
C THR A 332 -12.23 -4.40 9.13
N SER A 333 -13.17 -4.27 10.05
CA SER A 333 -14.61 -4.17 9.75
C SER A 333 -14.97 -2.91 8.97
N GLY A 334 -14.32 -1.78 9.25
CA GLY A 334 -14.52 -0.52 8.52
C GLY A 334 -14.04 -0.60 7.08
N PHE A 335 -12.89 -1.26 6.84
CA PHE A 335 -12.43 -1.57 5.48
C PHE A 335 -13.45 -2.43 4.73
N GLN A 336 -13.92 -3.52 5.34
CA GLN A 336 -14.88 -4.44 4.73
C GLN A 336 -16.18 -3.72 4.36
N ALA A 337 -16.77 -2.96 5.30
CA ALA A 337 -17.98 -2.19 5.05
C ALA A 337 -17.78 -1.16 3.92
N GLY A 338 -16.67 -0.40 3.95
CA GLY A 338 -16.36 0.59 2.92
C GLY A 338 -16.20 -0.01 1.52
N VAL A 339 -15.58 -1.19 1.40
CA VAL A 339 -15.48 -1.92 0.13
C VAL A 339 -16.88 -2.32 -0.37
N LEU A 340 -17.74 -2.85 0.51
CA LEU A 340 -19.08 -3.28 0.13
C LEU A 340 -19.98 -2.09 -0.30
N ASP A 341 -19.88 -0.96 0.39
CA ASP A 341 -20.62 0.27 0.07
C ASP A 341 -20.18 0.88 -1.27
N CYS A 342 -18.86 0.88 -1.53
CA CYS A 342 -18.31 1.28 -2.82
C CYS A 342 -18.85 0.38 -3.94
N TRP A 343 -18.88 -0.95 -3.74
CA TRP A 343 -19.37 -1.87 -4.75
C TRP A 343 -20.87 -1.75 -5.02
N ALA A 344 -21.68 -1.56 -3.97
CA ALA A 344 -23.11 -1.30 -4.13
C ALA A 344 -23.37 -0.03 -4.95
N THR A 345 -22.54 1.00 -4.79
CA THR A 345 -22.62 2.22 -5.60
C THR A 345 -22.12 2.02 -7.02
N LEU A 346 -20.98 1.33 -7.20
CA LEU A 346 -20.44 1.00 -8.51
C LEU A 346 -21.45 0.22 -9.36
N GLU A 347 -22.10 -0.80 -8.81
CA GLU A 347 -23.09 -1.60 -9.53
C GLU A 347 -24.33 -0.81 -9.95
N ARG A 348 -24.79 0.12 -9.11
CA ARG A 348 -25.87 1.05 -9.47
C ARG A 348 -25.46 1.92 -10.66
N ASN A 349 -24.24 2.47 -10.62
CA ASN A 349 -23.71 3.29 -11.71
C ASN A 349 -23.56 2.50 -13.03
N LEU A 350 -23.07 1.27 -12.95
CA LEU A 350 -22.93 0.38 -14.10
C LEU A 350 -24.27 -0.03 -14.69
N SER A 351 -25.32 -0.15 -13.88
CA SER A 351 -26.67 -0.50 -14.33
C SER A 351 -27.35 0.68 -15.03
N ASN A 352 -27.18 1.90 -14.51
CA ASN A 352 -27.76 3.11 -15.08
C ASN A 352 -27.18 3.48 -16.45
N ASN A 353 -25.90 3.16 -16.72
CA ASN A 353 -25.25 3.40 -18.00
C ASN A 353 -25.59 2.38 -19.11
N ARG A 354 -26.43 1.38 -18.81
CA ARG A 354 -26.89 0.36 -19.79
C ARG A 354 -28.27 0.68 -20.41
N VAL A 355 -28.90 1.77 -19.97
CA VAL A 355 -30.14 2.35 -20.53
C VAL A 355 -29.74 3.50 -21.43
#